data_AF-A0A3D3CI16-F1
#
_entry.id   AF-A0A3D3CI16-F1
#
_cell.length_a   1.000
_cell.length_b   1.000
_cell.length_c   1.000
_cell.angle_alpha   90.00
_cell.angle_beta   90.00
_cell.angle_gamma   90.00
#
_symmetry.space_group_name_H-M   'P 1'
#
loop_
_entity.id
_entity.type
_entity.pdbx_description
1 polymer ?
#
loop_
_entity_poly.entity_id
_entity_poly.type
_entity_poly.pdbx_seq_one_letter_code
_entity_poly.pdbx_strand_id
1 'polypeptide(L)'
;GDFSLGGTALWGDFLALLGSIFAALYLLLGRRLRPSVSLGSYVTFIYGTAAVVLWAVVLLAGYPVVGYSRSTWLAFALLALIPQILGHSSSNWALRWLSGGTVALCLLGEPIGSTILAALFLGEPVTLPKVLGGALILAGIYIASRDEA
;
A
#
# COMPACT_ATOMS: atom_id res chain seq x y z
N GLY A 1 9.94 9.24 14.32
CA GLY A 1 10.13 10.01 13.09
C GLY A 1 11.54 10.53 13.09
N ASP A 2 12.24 10.41 11.97
CA ASP A 2 13.52 11.08 11.79
C ASP A 2 13.22 12.59 11.68
N PHE A 3 13.52 13.36 12.73
CA PHE A 3 13.36 14.82 12.75
C PHE A 3 14.53 15.49 12.00
N SER A 4 14.83 14.98 10.81
CA SER A 4 15.76 15.59 9.88
C SER A 4 15.07 16.85 9.32
N LEU A 5 15.35 18.00 9.92
CA LEU A 5 14.91 19.33 9.49
C LEU A 5 15.60 19.78 8.17
N GLY A 6 15.56 18.92 7.15
CA GLY A 6 16.03 19.21 5.80
C GLY A 6 14.84 19.52 4.86
N GLY A 7 15.00 20.46 3.93
CA GLY A 7 13.93 20.86 3.00
C GLY A 7 13.33 19.70 2.17
N THR A 8 14.08 18.63 1.95
CA THR A 8 13.61 17.40 1.29
C THR A 8 12.70 16.54 2.18
N ALA A 9 12.90 16.57 3.50
CA ALA A 9 12.06 15.84 4.45
C ALA A 9 10.65 16.45 4.50
N LEU A 10 10.54 17.78 4.51
CA LEU A 10 9.24 18.48 4.47
C LEU A 10 8.45 18.18 3.19
N TRP A 11 9.13 18.06 2.04
CA TRP A 11 8.47 17.68 0.80
C TRP A 11 8.00 16.22 0.83
N GLY A 12 8.80 15.31 1.37
CA GLY A 12 8.42 13.92 1.60
C GLY A 12 7.18 13.81 2.50
N ASP A 13 7.16 14.54 3.62
CA ASP A 13 6.03 14.57 4.55
C ASP A 13 4.76 15.11 3.88
N PHE A 14 4.88 16.18 3.09
CA PHE A 14 3.76 16.71 2.31
C PHE A 14 3.21 15.68 1.32
N LEU A 15 4.08 15.00 0.57
CA LEU A 15 3.67 13.94 -0.36
C LEU A 15 3.03 12.76 0.35
N ALA A 16 3.54 12.38 1.53
CA ALA A 16 2.97 11.31 2.34
C ALA A 16 1.57 11.66 2.85
N LEU A 17 1.36 12.90 3.33
CA LEU A 17 0.05 13.40 3.72
C LEU A 17 -0.92 13.38 2.54
N LEU A 18 -0.50 13.91 1.39
CA LEU A 18 -1.33 13.93 0.18
C LEU A 18 -1.70 12.50 -0.27
N GLY A 19 -0.73 11.59 -0.24
CA GLY A 19 -0.96 10.16 -0.50
C GLY A 19 -1.97 9.54 0.46
N SER A 20 -1.90 9.88 1.76
CA SER A 20 -2.85 9.38 2.77
C SER A 20 -4.28 9.87 2.51
N ILE A 21 -4.45 11.11 2.05
CA ILE A 21 -5.77 11.68 1.70
C ILE A 21 -6.35 10.93 0.50
N PHE A 22 -5.56 10.70 -0.55
CA PHE A 22 -6.01 9.93 -1.70
C PHE A 22 -6.32 8.47 -1.35
N ALA A 23 -5.54 7.84 -0.47
CA ALA A 23 -5.83 6.49 0.01
C ALA A 23 -7.15 6.43 0.79
N ALA A 24 -7.43 7.42 1.65
CA ALA A 24 -8.70 7.52 2.36
C ALA A 24 -9.88 7.72 1.39
N LEU A 25 -9.75 8.63 0.42
CA LEU A 25 -10.76 8.83 -0.63
C LEU A 25 -11.01 7.55 -1.43
N TYR A 26 -9.95 6.85 -1.81
CA TYR A 26 -10.03 5.57 -2.52
C TYR A 26 -10.84 4.52 -1.74
N LEU A 27 -10.56 4.36 -0.44
CA LEU A 27 -11.30 3.42 0.40
C LEU A 27 -12.77 3.80 0.56
N LEU A 28 -13.06 5.10 0.74
CA LEU A 28 -14.42 5.63 0.85
C LEU A 28 -15.24 5.43 -0.43
N LEU A 29 -14.66 5.78 -1.58
CA LEU A 29 -15.26 5.58 -2.91
C LEU A 29 -15.45 4.09 -3.21
N GLY A 30 -14.43 3.27 -2.93
CA GLY A 30 -14.49 1.82 -3.07
C GLY A 30 -15.63 1.22 -2.26
N ARG A 31 -15.79 1.58 -0.99
CA ARG A 31 -16.90 1.10 -0.15
C ARG A 31 -18.28 1.40 -0.74
N ARG A 32 -18.45 2.54 -1.42
CA ARG A 32 -19.72 2.91 -2.07
C ARG A 32 -19.96 2.20 -3.41
N LEU A 33 -18.91 2.00 -4.21
CA LEU A 33 -19.01 1.48 -5.57
C LEU A 33 -18.89 -0.05 -5.66
N ARG A 34 -18.19 -0.70 -4.73
CA ARG A 34 -17.95 -2.16 -4.75
C ARG A 34 -19.22 -3.01 -4.61
N PRO A 35 -20.30 -2.59 -3.89
CA PRO A 35 -21.54 -3.35 -3.86
C PRO A 35 -22.28 -3.40 -5.21
N SER A 36 -22.08 -2.41 -6.09
CA SER A 36 -22.81 -2.24 -7.35
C SER A 36 -22.00 -2.55 -8.61
N VAL A 37 -20.69 -2.79 -8.48
CA VAL A 37 -19.78 -3.02 -9.61
C VAL A 37 -18.99 -4.32 -9.40
N SER A 38 -18.80 -5.09 -10.49
CA SER A 38 -18.01 -6.32 -10.44
C SER A 38 -16.55 -6.05 -10.03
N LEU A 39 -15.93 -7.02 -9.35
CA LEU A 39 -14.52 -6.92 -8.92
C LEU A 39 -13.59 -6.64 -10.11
N GLY A 40 -13.79 -7.37 -11.21
CA GLY A 40 -12.98 -7.26 -12.43
C GLY A 40 -13.08 -5.87 -13.04
N SER A 41 -14.30 -5.36 -13.30
CA SER A 41 -14.50 -4.04 -13.91
C SER A 41 -13.89 -2.92 -13.07
N TYR A 42 -14.05 -2.99 -11.76
CA TYR A 42 -13.49 -2.00 -10.83
C TYR A 42 -11.95 -2.02 -10.86
N VAL A 43 -11.35 -3.21 -10.74
CA VAL A 43 -9.89 -3.36 -10.73
C VAL A 43 -9.27 -2.99 -12.08
N THR A 44 -9.88 -3.40 -13.20
CA THR A 44 -9.43 -3.02 -14.55
C THR A 44 -9.43 -1.50 -14.73
N PHE A 45 -10.47 -0.81 -14.28
CA PHE A 45 -10.54 0.64 -14.38
C PHE A 45 -9.45 1.33 -13.55
N ILE A 46 -9.31 0.96 -12.27
CA ILE A 46 -8.33 1.59 -11.37
C ILE A 46 -6.90 1.27 -11.80
N TYR A 47 -6.60 0.00 -12.10
CA TYR A 47 -5.24 -0.38 -12.51
C TYR A 47 -4.91 0.14 -13.92
N GLY A 48 -5.91 0.21 -14.81
CA GLY A 48 -5.76 0.80 -16.14
C GLY A 48 -5.46 2.29 -16.08
N THR A 49 -6.24 3.06 -15.30
CA THR A 49 -6.00 4.50 -15.13
C THR A 49 -4.64 4.77 -14.47
N ALA A 50 -4.28 4.01 -13.42
CA ALA A 50 -2.95 4.10 -12.81
C ALA A 50 -1.82 3.79 -13.80
N ALA A 51 -1.97 2.75 -14.62
CA ALA A 51 -1.00 2.39 -15.65
C ALA A 51 -0.81 3.53 -16.67
N VAL A 52 -1.90 4.12 -17.18
CA VAL A 52 -1.84 5.24 -18.14
C VAL A 52 -1.12 6.44 -17.53
N VAL A 53 -1.47 6.83 -16.30
CA VAL A 53 -0.85 7.97 -15.61
C VAL A 53 0.64 7.71 -15.37
N LEU A 54 1.01 6.54 -14.84
CA LEU A 54 2.40 6.20 -14.58
C LEU A 54 3.23 6.13 -15.87
N TRP A 55 2.68 5.58 -16.95
CA TRP A 55 3.36 5.57 -18.25
C TRP A 55 3.57 6.98 -18.80
N ALA A 56 2.58 7.86 -18.69
CA ALA A 56 2.74 9.25 -19.08
C ALA A 56 3.89 9.91 -18.30
N VAL A 57 3.96 9.69 -16.99
CA VAL A 57 5.07 10.19 -16.15
C VAL A 57 6.42 9.62 -16.60
N VAL A 58 6.51 8.31 -16.84
CA VAL A 58 7.75 7.64 -17.29
C VAL A 58 8.26 8.25 -18.60
N LEU A 59 7.36 8.43 -19.58
CA LEU A 59 7.70 8.97 -20.89
C LEU A 59 8.07 10.46 -20.83
N LEU A 60 7.30 11.27 -20.09
CA LEU A 60 7.56 12.71 -19.95
C LEU A 60 8.84 13.01 -19.17
N ALA A 61 9.19 12.17 -18.19
CA ALA A 61 10.44 12.27 -17.44
C ALA A 61 11.64 11.69 -18.18
N GLY A 62 11.43 11.01 -19.33
CA GLY A 62 12.50 10.42 -20.13
C GLY A 62 13.18 9.22 -19.46
N TYR A 63 12.49 8.50 -18.58
CA TYR A 63 13.05 7.31 -17.95
C TYR A 63 13.18 6.15 -18.95
N PRO A 64 14.21 5.29 -18.80
CA PRO A 64 14.38 4.15 -19.68
C PRO A 64 13.21 3.18 -19.55
N VAL A 65 12.66 2.75 -20.69
CA VAL A 65 11.51 1.84 -20.74
C VAL A 65 11.95 0.38 -20.79
N VAL A 66 13.14 0.15 -21.34
CA VAL A 66 13.75 -1.17 -21.55
C VAL A 66 15.23 -1.11 -21.19
N GLY A 67 15.90 -2.27 -21.19
CA GLY A 67 17.32 -2.37 -20.85
C GLY A 67 17.61 -2.67 -19.39
N TYR A 68 16.56 -2.89 -18.58
CA TYR A 68 16.72 -3.40 -17.22
C TYR A 68 17.23 -4.84 -17.19
N SER A 69 17.91 -5.20 -16.10
CA SER A 69 18.41 -6.56 -15.88
C SER A 69 17.27 -7.57 -15.73
N ARG A 70 17.56 -8.86 -15.90
CA ARG A 70 16.58 -9.94 -15.68
C ARG A 70 16.01 -9.95 -14.26
N SER A 71 16.83 -9.61 -13.26
CA SER A 71 16.37 -9.54 -11.87
C SER A 71 15.40 -8.38 -11.63
N THR A 72 15.62 -7.23 -12.27
CA THR A 72 14.67 -6.10 -12.20
C THR A 72 13.34 -6.44 -12.87
N TRP A 73 13.37 -7.08 -14.04
CA TRP A 73 12.14 -7.55 -14.69
C TRP A 73 11.38 -8.57 -13.85
N LEU A 74 12.10 -9.49 -13.19
CA LEU A 74 11.50 -10.42 -12.25
C LEU A 74 10.87 -9.68 -11.06
N ALA A 75 11.55 -8.68 -10.50
CA ALA A 75 11.00 -7.87 -9.41
C ALA A 75 9.72 -7.13 -9.84
N PHE A 76 9.68 -6.53 -11.04
CA PHE A 76 8.47 -5.91 -11.58
C PHE A 76 7.32 -6.91 -11.74
N ALA A 77 7.62 -8.12 -12.25
CA ALA A 77 6.61 -9.18 -12.37
C ALA A 77 6.09 -9.62 -10.99
N LEU A 78 6.96 -9.81 -10.01
CA LEU A 78 6.57 -10.17 -8.64
C LEU A 78 5.75 -9.08 -7.96
N LEU A 79 6.11 -7.81 -8.14
CA LEU A 79 5.33 -6.66 -7.64
C LEU A 79 3.94 -6.59 -8.30
N ALA A 80 3.85 -6.82 -9.61
CA ALA A 80 2.57 -6.82 -10.32
C ALA A 80 1.67 -7.99 -9.90
N LEU A 81 2.23 -9.18 -9.66
CA LEU A 81 1.45 -10.36 -9.33
C LEU A 81 1.09 -10.42 -7.84
N ILE A 82 2.04 -10.17 -6.95
CA ILE A 82 1.88 -10.43 -5.51
C ILE A 82 1.18 -9.24 -4.82
N PRO A 83 1.81 -8.09 -4.54
CA PRO A 83 1.12 -7.02 -3.82
C PRO A 83 0.01 -6.38 -4.66
N GLN A 84 0.18 -6.25 -5.98
CA GLN A 84 -0.80 -5.55 -6.82
C GLN A 84 -2.03 -6.42 -7.15
N ILE A 85 -1.84 -7.55 -7.84
CA ILE A 85 -2.98 -8.39 -8.21
C ILE A 85 -3.52 -9.15 -7.00
N LEU A 86 -2.69 -9.88 -6.25
CA LEU A 86 -3.20 -10.65 -5.11
C LEU A 86 -3.56 -9.74 -3.92
N GLY A 87 -2.62 -8.92 -3.46
CA GLY A 87 -2.79 -8.05 -2.30
C GLY A 87 -3.94 -7.05 -2.46
N HIS A 88 -3.79 -6.05 -3.32
CA HIS A 88 -4.80 -4.99 -3.49
C HIS A 88 -6.16 -5.52 -3.96
N SER A 89 -6.22 -6.55 -4.82
CA SER A 89 -7.52 -7.11 -5.22
C SER A 89 -8.21 -7.86 -4.08
N SER A 90 -7.45 -8.54 -3.20
CA SER A 90 -8.01 -9.19 -2.01
C SER A 90 -8.56 -8.17 -1.02
N SER A 91 -7.85 -7.07 -0.77
CA SER A 91 -8.34 -5.96 0.07
C SER A 91 -9.60 -5.32 -0.53
N ASN A 92 -9.60 -5.11 -1.84
CA ASN A 92 -10.78 -4.59 -2.52
C ASN A 92 -11.95 -5.59 -2.45
N TRP A 93 -11.69 -6.90 -2.53
CA TRP A 93 -12.71 -7.93 -2.41
C TRP A 93 -13.27 -7.97 -0.98
N ALA A 94 -12.41 -7.82 0.03
CA ALA A 94 -12.80 -7.74 1.42
C ALA A 94 -13.76 -6.56 1.70
N LEU A 95 -13.62 -5.42 1.01
CA LEU A 95 -14.57 -4.29 1.10
C LEU A 95 -16.02 -4.63 0.73
N ARG A 96 -16.27 -5.76 0.06
CA ARG A 96 -17.63 -6.26 -0.19
C ARG A 96 -18.28 -6.84 1.06
N TRP A 97 -17.48 -7.40 1.97
CA TRP A 97 -17.93 -8.19 3.12
C TRP A 97 -17.64 -7.53 4.45
N LEU A 98 -16.58 -6.74 4.52
CA LEU A 98 -16.10 -6.06 5.72
C LEU A 98 -16.30 -4.55 5.59
N SER A 99 -16.37 -3.89 6.75
CA SER A 99 -16.42 -2.44 6.79
C SER A 99 -15.09 -1.83 6.30
N GLY A 100 -15.14 -0.59 5.82
CA GLY A 100 -13.91 0.13 5.44
C GLY A 100 -12.94 0.34 6.62
N GLY A 101 -13.45 0.42 7.85
CA GLY A 101 -12.64 0.53 9.06
C GLY A 101 -11.88 -0.77 9.33
N THR A 102 -12.58 -1.91 9.27
CA THR A 102 -11.97 -3.24 9.43
C THR A 102 -10.89 -3.51 8.39
N VAL A 103 -11.12 -3.15 7.11
CA VAL A 103 -10.10 -3.29 6.07
C VAL A 103 -8.90 -2.37 6.35
N ALA A 104 -9.13 -1.14 6.79
CA ALA A 104 -8.05 -0.22 7.18
C ALA A 104 -7.22 -0.76 8.36
N LEU A 105 -7.87 -1.40 9.35
CA LEU A 105 -7.18 -2.05 10.47
C LEU A 105 -6.31 -3.22 10.00
N CYS A 106 -6.77 -4.02 9.03
CA CYS A 106 -5.94 -5.08 8.44
C CYS A 106 -4.70 -4.52 7.72
N LEU A 107 -4.83 -3.38 7.04
CA LEU A 107 -3.70 -2.70 6.38
C LEU A 107 -2.64 -2.23 7.39
N LEU A 108 -3.03 -1.87 8.61
CA LEU A 108 -2.06 -1.58 9.69
C LEU A 108 -1.19 -2.80 10.05
N GLY A 109 -1.55 -4.01 9.62
CA GLY A 109 -0.69 -5.20 9.74
C GLY A 109 0.47 -5.24 8.74
N GLU A 110 0.39 -4.49 7.63
CA GLU A 110 1.42 -4.49 6.57
C GLU A 110 2.83 -4.10 7.07
N PRO A 111 3.01 -3.06 7.91
CA PRO A 111 4.32 -2.71 8.45
C PRO A 111 4.98 -3.84 9.26
N ILE A 112 4.17 -4.64 9.97
CA ILE A 112 4.66 -5.78 10.76
C ILE A 112 5.12 -6.88 9.81
N GLY A 113 4.28 -7.26 8.83
CA GLY A 113 4.62 -8.23 7.80
C GLY A 113 5.86 -7.81 7.00
N SER A 114 5.91 -6.54 6.59
CA SER A 114 7.05 -5.95 5.88
C SER A 114 8.33 -5.99 6.71
N THR A 115 8.26 -5.74 8.01
CA THR A 115 9.43 -5.81 8.90
C THR A 115 9.98 -7.23 8.98
N ILE A 116 9.10 -8.23 9.10
CA ILE A 116 9.48 -9.65 9.13
C ILE A 116 10.08 -10.06 7.78
N LEU A 117 9.44 -9.69 6.67
CA LEU A 117 9.94 -10.00 5.34
C LEU A 117 11.28 -9.32 5.06
N ALA A 118 11.47 -8.06 5.46
CA ALA A 118 12.75 -7.37 5.34
C ALA A 118 13.85 -8.06 6.15
N ALA A 119 13.55 -8.54 7.35
CA ALA A 119 14.51 -9.29 8.15
C ALA A 119 14.91 -10.62 7.49
N LEU A 120 13.94 -11.34 6.90
CA LEU A 120 14.18 -12.64 6.26
C LEU A 120 14.88 -12.55 4.90
N PHE A 121 14.45 -11.62 4.05
CA PHE A 121 14.90 -11.54 2.65
C PHE A 121 16.00 -10.52 2.41
N LEU A 122 16.03 -9.43 3.19
CA LEU A 122 17.02 -8.35 3.05
C LEU A 122 18.09 -8.39 4.15
N GLY A 123 17.94 -9.26 5.16
CA GLY A 123 18.85 -9.34 6.29
C GLY A 123 18.80 -8.11 7.20
N GLU A 124 17.73 -7.32 7.14
CA GLU A 124 17.62 -6.13 7.97
C GLU A 124 17.42 -6.47 9.44
N PRO A 125 18.15 -5.81 10.37
CA PRO A 125 17.95 -6.05 11.79
C PRO A 125 16.58 -5.55 12.25
N VAL A 126 15.92 -6.37 13.08
CA VAL A 126 14.71 -6.00 13.82
C VAL A 126 15.15 -5.25 15.07
N THR A 127 15.22 -3.93 14.97
CA THR A 127 15.66 -3.06 16.06
C THR A 127 14.57 -2.88 17.12
N LEU A 128 14.97 -2.50 18.34
CA LEU A 128 14.02 -2.26 19.44
C LEU A 128 12.92 -1.24 19.08
N PRO A 129 13.18 -0.12 18.37
CA PRO A 129 12.12 0.76 17.90
C PRO A 129 11.11 0.09 16.96
N LYS A 130 11.55 -0.81 16.06
CA LYS A 130 10.65 -1.59 15.17
C LYS A 130 9.74 -2.51 15.99
N VAL A 131 10.28 -3.16 17.03
CA VAL A 131 9.51 -4.02 17.94
C VAL A 131 8.47 -3.22 18.72
N LEU A 132 8.86 -2.10 19.33
CA LEU A 132 7.95 -1.24 20.10
C LEU A 132 6.85 -0.65 19.22
N GLY A 133 7.20 -0.18 18.01
CA GLY A 133 6.22 0.29 17.02
C GLY A 133 5.25 -0.81 16.60
N GLY A 134 5.76 -2.01 16.30
CA GLY A 134 4.92 -3.16 15.95
C GLY A 134 3.96 -3.57 17.08
N ALA A 135 4.44 -3.59 18.33
CA ALA A 135 3.60 -3.88 19.49
C ALA A 135 2.49 -2.83 19.66
N LEU A 136 2.81 -1.54 19.47
CA LEU A 136 1.84 -0.45 19.54
C LEU A 136 0.77 -0.56 18.43
N ILE A 137 1.17 -0.91 17.21
CA ILE A 137 0.25 -1.17 16.09
C ILE A 137 -0.70 -2.31 16.43
N LEU A 138 -0.18 -3.45 16.92
CA LEU A 138 -1.02 -4.60 17.31
C LEU A 138 -1.99 -4.25 18.43
N ALA A 139 -1.56 -3.48 19.43
CA ALA A 139 -2.43 -3.00 20.49
C ALA A 139 -3.55 -2.10 19.95
N GLY A 140 -3.22 -1.19 19.03
CA GLY A 140 -4.20 -0.32 18.37
C GLY A 140 -5.23 -1.11 17.56
N ILE A 141 -4.79 -2.09 16.77
CA ILE A 141 -5.67 -2.99 16.03
C ILE A 141 -6.59 -3.74 16.99
N TYR A 142 -6.05 -4.28 18.07
CA TYR A 142 -6.82 -5.04 19.06
C TYR A 142 -7.93 -4.20 19.69
N ILE A 143 -7.61 -3.00 20.16
CA ILE A 143 -8.57 -2.08 20.77
C ILE A 143 -9.66 -1.70 19.75
N ALA A 144 -9.27 -1.25 18.57
CA ALA A 144 -10.22 -0.81 17.55
C ALA A 144 -11.11 -1.95 17.04
N SER A 145 -10.57 -3.18 16.93
CA SER A 145 -11.35 -4.35 16.50
C SER A 145 -12.43 -4.77 17.50
N ARG A 146 -12.27 -4.43 18.79
CA ARG A 146 -13.29 -4.70 19.82
C ARG A 146 -14.47 -3.75 19.73
N ASP A 147 -14.27 -2.53 19.23
CA ASP A 147 -15.34 -1.54 19.08
C ASP A 147 -16.16 -1.75 17.79
N GLU A 148 -15.59 -2.46 16.80
CA GLU A 148 -16.28 -2.82 15.54
C GLU A 148 -17.06 -4.15 15.61
N ALA A 149 -16.83 -4.99 16.62
CA ALA A 149 -17.43 -6.33 16.80
C ALA A 149 -18.69 -6.30 17.69
#